data_AF-A0A0A0BRG7-F1
#
_entry.id   AF-A0A0A0BRG7-F1
#
_cell.length_a   1.000
_cell.length_b   1.000
_cell.length_c   1.000
_cell.angle_alpha   90.00
_cell.angle_beta   90.00
_cell.angle_gamma   90.00
#
_symmetry.space_group_name_H-M   'P 1'
#
loop_
_entity.id
_entity.type
_entity.pdbx_description
1 polymer ?
#
loop_
_entity_poly.entity_id
_entity_poly.type
_entity_poly.pdbx_seq_one_letter_code
_entity_poly.pdbx_strand_id
1 'polypeptide(L)'
;MTTTAQPRLDQQRVVLSLHGVDPSSRTVATWHVTCLADDGAPGTYLIERAEGDISNPAVWMQAHRDASTAGEDDVIALVRTVFLSGGSAR
;
A
#
# COMPACT_ATOMS: atom_id res chain seq x y z
N MET A 1 11.47 -12.68 -37.14
CA MET A 1 11.56 -11.57 -36.17
C MET A 1 10.49 -11.84 -35.13
N THR A 2 10.86 -12.38 -33.98
CA THR A 2 9.90 -12.79 -32.94
C THR A 2 10.15 -11.90 -31.74
N THR A 3 9.33 -10.86 -31.59
CA THR A 3 9.35 -9.99 -30.42
C THR A 3 8.67 -10.73 -29.27
N THR A 4 9.47 -11.31 -28.39
CA THR A 4 8.98 -11.78 -27.09
C THR A 4 8.61 -10.55 -26.27
N ALA A 5 7.31 -10.27 -26.14
CA ALA A 5 6.82 -9.38 -25.11
C ALA A 5 7.12 -10.03 -23.75
N GLN A 6 8.15 -9.55 -23.06
CA GLN A 6 8.42 -9.94 -21.68
C GLN A 6 7.31 -9.37 -20.78
N PRO A 7 6.67 -10.18 -19.93
CA PRO A 7 5.73 -9.65 -18.94
C PRO A 7 6.51 -8.77 -17.96
N ARG A 8 6.17 -7.47 -17.87
CA ARG A 8 6.66 -6.59 -16.80
C ARG A 8 5.95 -6.99 -15.51
N LEU A 9 6.47 -8.01 -14.82
CA LEU A 9 5.82 -8.55 -13.63
C LEU A 9 6.36 -7.98 -12.30
N ASP A 10 7.39 -7.14 -12.29
CA ASP A 10 8.13 -6.89 -11.04
C ASP A 10 8.34 -5.41 -10.66
N GLN A 11 7.62 -4.46 -11.26
CA GLN A 11 7.67 -3.06 -10.85
C GLN A 11 6.30 -2.40 -10.81
N GLN A 12 5.33 -3.02 -10.13
CA GLN A 12 4.29 -2.21 -9.50
C GLN A 12 5.02 -1.26 -8.53
N ARG A 13 5.27 -0.03 -8.98
CA ARG A 13 5.95 0.97 -8.18
C ARG A 13 5.02 1.28 -7.01
N VAL A 14 5.29 0.68 -5.86
CA VAL A 14 4.77 1.15 -4.59
C VAL A 14 5.15 2.62 -4.53
N VAL A 15 4.14 3.48 -4.61
CA VAL A 15 4.34 4.93 -4.60
C VAL A 15 4.48 5.44 -3.17
N LEU A 16 3.98 4.66 -2.20
CA LEU A 16 3.94 5.04 -0.80
C LEU A 16 3.84 3.81 0.11
N SER A 17 4.70 3.75 1.12
CA SER A 17 4.58 2.83 2.25
C SER A 17 4.25 3.63 3.51
N LEU A 18 3.21 3.22 4.23
CA LEU A 18 2.74 3.85 5.47
C LEU A 18 2.85 2.86 6.62
N HIS A 19 3.23 3.36 7.79
CA HIS A 19 3.37 2.57 9.01
C HIS A 19 2.66 3.30 10.14
N GLY A 20 1.87 2.59 10.94
CA GLY A 20 1.17 3.20 12.07
C GLY A 20 0.15 2.29 12.73
N VAL A 21 -0.79 2.89 13.45
CA VAL A 21 -1.86 2.17 14.14
C VAL A 21 -3.10 2.18 13.27
N ASP A 22 -3.64 1.00 13.00
CA ASP A 22 -4.92 0.84 12.31
C ASP A 22 -6.06 1.35 13.21
N PRO A 23 -6.84 2.35 12.76
CA PRO A 23 -7.92 2.92 13.56
C PRO A 23 -9.04 1.92 13.87
N SER A 24 -9.23 0.90 13.02
CA SER A 24 -10.30 -0.09 13.16
C SER A 24 -9.96 -1.19 14.15
N SER A 25 -8.76 -1.77 14.05
CA SER A 25 -8.30 -2.87 14.90
C SER A 25 -7.50 -2.42 16.12
N ARG A 26 -7.02 -1.17 16.15
CA ARG A 26 -6.06 -0.64 17.15
C ARG A 26 -4.72 -1.38 17.19
N THR A 27 -4.39 -2.14 16.14
CA THR A 27 -3.10 -2.85 16.02
C THR A 27 -2.13 -2.06 15.16
N VAL A 28 -0.83 -2.32 15.33
CA VAL A 28 0.19 -1.78 14.41
C VAL A 28 0.00 -2.46 13.06
N ALA A 29 0.08 -1.68 11.99
CA ALA A 29 -0.07 -2.14 10.62
C ALA A 29 0.83 -1.36 9.66
N THR A 30 1.06 -1.97 8.51
CA THR A 30 1.79 -1.41 7.38
C THR A 30 0.89 -1.42 6.16
N TRP A 31 0.87 -0.31 5.42
CA TRP A 31 0.14 -0.19 4.15
C TRP A 31 1.08 0.09 3.00
N HIS A 32 0.89 -0.57 1.87
CA HIS A 32 1.49 -0.19 0.60
C HIS A 32 0.41 0.35 -0.33
N VAL A 33 0.69 1.49 -0.95
CA VAL A 33 -0.17 2.11 -1.94
C VAL A 33 0.54 2.08 -3.30
N THR A 34 -0.15 1.56 -4.29
CA THR A 34 0.34 1.43 -5.67
C THR A 34 -0.60 2.16 -6.62
N CYS A 35 -0.07 3.00 -7.49
CA CYS A 35 -0.84 3.69 -8.52
C CYS A 35 -1.14 2.72 -9.68
N LEU A 36 -2.40 2.63 -10.10
CA LEU A 36 -2.84 1.76 -11.21
C LEU A 36 -2.98 2.49 -12.55
N ALA A 37 -2.43 3.70 -12.66
CA ALA A 37 -2.48 4.47 -13.90
C ALA A 37 -1.82 3.73 -15.08
N ASP A 38 -0.70 3.04 -14.83
CA ASP A 38 0.00 2.24 -15.84
C ASP A 38 -0.78 0.97 -16.24
N ASP A 39 -1.74 0.55 -15.43
CA ASP A 39 -2.64 -0.58 -15.68
C ASP A 39 -3.96 -0.15 -16.37
N GLY A 40 -4.06 1.11 -16.80
CA GLY A 40 -5.24 1.65 -17.49
C GLY A 40 -6.34 2.16 -16.56
N ALA A 41 -6.06 2.31 -15.26
CA ALA A 41 -7.00 2.83 -14.27
C ALA A 41 -6.47 4.13 -13.63
N PRO A 42 -6.43 5.25 -14.38
CA PRO A 42 -5.95 6.53 -13.86
C PRO A 42 -6.81 7.01 -12.67
N GLY A 43 -6.16 7.58 -11.66
CA GLY A 43 -6.82 8.03 -10.43
C GLY A 43 -7.26 6.90 -9.48
N THR A 44 -6.92 5.65 -9.80
CA THR A 44 -7.19 4.48 -8.95
C THR A 44 -5.91 3.97 -8.32
N TYR A 45 -6.00 3.61 -7.05
CA TYR A 45 -4.89 3.09 -6.26
C TYR A 45 -5.24 1.73 -5.69
N LEU A 46 -4.28 0.80 -5.68
CA LEU A 46 -4.34 -0.42 -4.89
C LEU A 46 -3.76 -0.13 -3.51
N ILE A 47 -4.53 -0.42 -2.47
CA ILE A 47 -4.12 -0.33 -1.07
C ILE A 47 -4.06 -1.75 -0.53
N GLU A 48 -2.86 -2.16 -0.13
CA GLU A 48 -2.63 -3.41 0.60
C GLU A 48 -2.29 -3.08 2.05
N ARG A 49 -2.87 -3.80 3.01
CA ARG A 49 -2.62 -3.69 4.46
C ARG A 49 -2.13 -5.03 5.00
N ALA A 50 -1.08 -5.02 5.82
CA ALA A 50 -0.70 -6.14 6.67
C ALA A 50 -0.57 -5.70 8.13
N GLU A 51 -0.83 -6.61 9.06
CA GLU A 51 -0.56 -6.37 10.48
C GLU A 51 0.95 -6.42 10.78
N GLY A 52 1.38 -5.56 11.71
CA GLY A 52 2.78 -5.40 12.09
C GLY A 52 3.47 -4.20 11.44
N ASP A 53 4.63 -3.84 12.00
CA ASP A 53 5.55 -2.85 11.43
C ASP A 53 6.55 -3.56 10.53
N ILE A 54 6.28 -3.54 9.22
CA ILE A 54 6.98 -4.35 8.22
C ILE A 54 7.81 -3.42 7.33
N SER A 55 9.07 -3.24 7.68
CA SER A 55 10.03 -2.48 6.86
C SER A 55 10.85 -3.33 5.89
N ASN A 56 10.84 -4.66 6.05
CA ASN A 56 11.62 -5.58 5.21
C ASN A 56 10.76 -6.10 4.04
N PRO A 57 11.17 -5.88 2.77
CA PRO A 57 10.43 -6.36 1.60
C PRO A 57 10.19 -7.87 1.58
N ALA A 58 11.15 -8.67 2.07
CA ALA A 58 10.98 -10.13 2.12
C ALA A 58 9.87 -10.56 3.09
N VAL A 59 9.72 -9.83 4.20
CA VAL A 59 8.62 -10.05 5.17
C VAL A 59 7.30 -9.58 4.56
N TRP A 60 7.29 -8.43 3.88
CA TRP A 60 6.10 -7.95 3.17
C TRP A 60 5.57 -8.97 2.17
N MET A 61 6.47 -9.58 1.37
CA MET A 61 6.10 -10.59 0.36
C MET A 61 5.43 -11.83 0.96
N GLN A 62 5.71 -12.15 2.22
CA GLN A 62 5.18 -13.33 2.92
C GLN A 62 3.97 -13.01 3.82
N ALA A 63 3.70 -11.73 4.06
CA ALA A 63 2.62 -11.30 4.94
C ALA A 63 1.24 -11.61 4.34
N HIS A 64 0.28 -11.91 5.20
CA HIS A 64 -1.13 -11.93 4.81
C HIS A 64 -1.61 -10.48 4.65
N ARG A 65 -2.10 -10.15 3.45
CA ARG A 65 -2.48 -8.78 3.09
C ARG A 65 -3.95 -8.69 2.73
N ASP A 66 -4.65 -7.75 3.36
CA ASP A 66 -5.97 -7.30 2.90
C ASP A 66 -5.76 -6.29 1.78
N ALA A 67 -6.45 -6.47 0.65
CA ALA A 67 -6.29 -5.62 -0.54
C ALA A 67 -7.61 -4.98 -0.94
N SER A 68 -7.57 -3.69 -1.30
CA SER A 68 -8.72 -2.93 -1.79
C SER A 68 -8.29 -1.87 -2.80
N THR A 69 -9.18 -1.46 -3.70
CA THR A 69 -8.95 -0.32 -4.58
C THR A 69 -9.66 0.91 -4.05
N ALA A 70 -9.06 2.08 -4.23
CA ALA A 70 -9.58 3.34 -3.74
C ALA A 70 -9.23 4.52 -4.67
N GLY A 71 -9.94 5.63 -4.53
CA GLY A 71 -9.63 6.88 -5.24
C GLY A 71 -8.54 7.70 -4.54
N GLU A 72 -8.13 8.80 -5.17
CA GLU A 72 -7.12 9.71 -4.62
C GLU A 72 -7.55 10.30 -3.26
N ASP A 73 -8.81 10.74 -3.12
CA ASP A 73 -9.33 11.31 -1.88
C ASP A 73 -9.26 10.32 -0.70
N ASP A 74 -9.54 9.05 -0.95
CA ASP A 74 -9.46 7.98 0.05
C ASP A 74 -8.01 7.72 0.48
N VAL A 75 -7.06 7.74 -0.47
CA VAL A 75 -5.62 7.63 -0.17
C VAL A 75 -5.17 8.80 0.69
N ILE A 76 -5.58 10.03 0.37
CA ILE A 76 -5.26 11.22 1.18
C ILE A 76 -5.84 11.09 2.59
N ALA A 77 -7.07 10.60 2.72
CA ALA A 77 -7.70 10.36 4.01
C ALA A 77 -6.95 9.29 4.83
N LEU A 78 -6.50 8.20 4.18
CA LEU A 78 -5.67 7.17 4.81
C LEU A 78 -4.34 7.76 5.33
N VAL A 79 -3.62 8.50 4.49
CA VAL A 79 -2.35 9.15 4.85
C VAL A 79 -2.55 10.03 6.08
N ARG A 80 -3.54 10.92 6.05
CA ARG A 80 -3.85 11.79 7.19
C ARG A 80 -4.14 10.99 8.45
N THR A 81 -4.95 9.93 8.33
CA THR A 81 -5.31 9.10 9.48
C THR A 81 -4.10 8.44 10.09
N VAL A 82 -3.22 7.82 9.30
CA VAL A 82 -2.02 7.14 9.80
C VAL A 82 -1.04 8.12 10.44
N PHE A 83 -0.77 9.25 9.80
CA PHE A 83 0.16 10.27 10.33
C PHE A 83 -0.37 10.98 11.58
N LEU A 84 -1.66 11.30 11.63
CA LEU A 84 -2.25 12.00 12.79
C LEU A 84 -2.52 11.05 13.96
N SER A 85 -2.76 9.76 13.70
CA SER A 85 -2.97 8.75 14.75
C SER A 85 -1.66 8.29 15.39
N GLY A 86 -0.51 8.44 14.71
CA GLY A 86 0.82 8.12 15.25
C GLY A 86 1.36 9.13 16.27
N GLY A 87 0.62 10.21 16.57
CA GLY A 87 1.08 11.32 17.42
C GLY A 87 0.89 11.15 18.94
N SER A 88 0.50 9.98 19.45
CA SER A 88 0.16 9.85 20.88
C SER A 88 0.58 8.51 21.52
N ALA A 89 1.86 8.41 21.89
CA ALA A 89 2.34 7.76 23.11
C ALA A 89 3.85 8.01 23.26
N ARG A 90 4.21 9.00 24.05
CA ARG A 90 5.53 9.12 24.68
C ARG A 90 5.47 8.52 26.07
#